data_AF-A0A7S3F9N2-F1
#
_entry.id   AF-A0A7S3F9N2-F1
#
_cell.length_a   1.000
_cell.length_b   1.000
_cell.length_c   1.000
_cell.angle_alpha   90.00
_cell.angle_beta   90.00
_cell.angle_gamma   90.00
#
_symmetry.space_group_name_H-M   'P 1'
#
loop_
_entity.id
_entity.type
_entity.pdbx_description
1 polymer ?
#
loop_
_entity_poly.entity_id
_entity_poly.type
_entity_poly.pdbx_seq_one_letter_code
_entity_poly.pdbx_strand_id
1 'polypeptide(L)'
;SVARERGWLPTHLVARDKGTGEVQGVAPMYLKGHSRGEYVFDQGWARFYEENGKQYYPKLQCAVPMTPVQGPRLLVREGAPEGTRRELARGMTWLCDQYDASSLHVTFCSQSDA
;
A
#
# COMPACT_ATOMS: atom_id res chain seq x y z
N SER A 1 -3.31 -4.61 16.88
CA SER A 1 -2.35 -5.47 16.15
C SER A 1 -2.77 -5.62 14.69
N VAL A 2 -1.80 -5.82 13.81
CA VAL A 2 -2.01 -6.11 12.38
C VAL A 2 -2.21 -7.62 12.23
N ALA A 3 -3.39 -8.03 11.79
CA ALA A 3 -3.69 -9.44 11.57
C ALA A 3 -4.89 -9.57 10.62
N ARG A 4 -4.95 -10.67 9.85
CA ARG A 4 -5.99 -10.91 8.85
C ARG A 4 -7.38 -10.88 9.48
N GLU A 5 -7.53 -11.46 10.67
CA GLU A 5 -8.80 -11.55 11.42
C GLU A 5 -9.28 -10.16 11.87
N ARG A 6 -8.39 -9.17 11.88
CA ARG A 6 -8.67 -7.77 12.21
C ARG A 6 -8.81 -6.88 10.98
N GLY A 7 -8.98 -7.46 9.79
CA GLY A 7 -9.15 -6.72 8.53
C GLY A 7 -7.88 -6.09 7.98
N TRP A 8 -6.71 -6.56 8.43
CA TRP A 8 -5.40 -6.17 7.91
C TRP A 8 -4.68 -7.39 7.37
N LEU A 9 -4.77 -7.64 6.06
CA LEU A 9 -4.00 -8.71 5.42
C LEU A 9 -2.68 -8.14 4.92
N PRO A 10 -1.51 -8.54 5.47
CA PRO A 10 -0.21 -8.07 4.98
C PRO A 10 0.06 -8.57 3.57
N THR A 11 0.41 -7.66 2.67
CA THR A 11 0.67 -7.93 1.24
C THR A 11 1.91 -7.17 0.75
N HIS A 12 2.95 -7.12 1.58
CA HIS A 12 4.18 -6.33 1.36
C HIS A 12 4.84 -6.62 0.01
N LEU A 13 5.38 -5.57 -0.62
CA LEU A 13 6.14 -5.70 -1.86
C LEU A 13 7.64 -5.64 -1.57
N VAL A 14 8.39 -6.44 -2.32
CA VAL A 14 9.85 -6.50 -2.27
C VAL A 14 10.38 -6.47 -3.69
N ALA A 15 11.10 -5.40 -4.05
CA ALA A 15 11.86 -5.33 -5.29
C ALA A 15 13.20 -6.05 -5.07
N ARG A 16 13.51 -7.02 -5.92
CA ARG A 16 14.77 -7.78 -5.88
C ARG A 16 15.52 -7.64 -7.18
N ASP A 17 16.84 -7.60 -7.08
CA ASP A 17 17.70 -7.76 -8.25
C ASP A 17 17.50 -9.14 -8.87
N LYS A 18 17.38 -9.22 -10.19
CA LYS A 18 17.10 -10.48 -10.89
C LYS A 18 18.29 -11.43 -10.91
N GLY A 19 19.52 -10.92 -10.88
CA GLY A 19 20.73 -11.72 -10.93
C GLY A 19 21.16 -12.19 -9.54
N THR A 20 21.26 -11.26 -8.59
CA THR A 20 21.78 -11.52 -7.23
C THR A 20 20.69 -11.91 -6.23
N GLY A 21 19.42 -11.58 -6.51
CA GLY A 21 18.30 -11.80 -5.58
C GLY A 21 18.26 -10.81 -4.40
N GLU A 22 19.20 -9.87 -4.36
CA GLU A 22 19.30 -8.87 -3.30
C GLU A 22 18.10 -7.94 -3.27
N VAL A 23 17.63 -7.61 -2.07
CA VAL A 23 16.52 -6.67 -1.88
C VAL A 23 16.99 -5.26 -2.23
N GLN A 24 16.39 -4.66 -3.26
CA GLN A 24 16.65 -3.29 -3.70
C GLN A 24 15.66 -2.29 -3.08
N GLY A 25 14.45 -2.75 -2.74
CA GLY A 25 13.51 -1.93 -2.01
C GLY A 25 12.29 -2.70 -1.52
N VAL A 26 11.53 -2.08 -0.62
CA VAL A 26 10.32 -2.66 -0.03
C VAL A 26 9.23 -1.60 0.14
N ALA A 27 7.97 -2.03 0.10
CA ALA A 27 6.82 -1.19 0.44
C ALA A 27 5.90 -1.93 1.44
N PRO A 28 5.61 -1.35 2.61
CA PRO A 28 4.70 -1.95 3.58
C PRO A 28 3.26 -1.80 3.10
N MET A 29 2.73 -2.89 2.55
CA MET A 29 1.40 -2.97 1.95
C MET A 29 0.45 -3.85 2.75
N TYR A 30 -0.82 -3.47 2.78
CA TYR A 30 -1.90 -4.22 3.41
C TYR A 30 -3.16 -4.17 2.55
N LEU A 31 -3.81 -5.32 2.34
CA LEU A 31 -5.17 -5.38 1.83
C LEU A 31 -6.15 -5.23 2.99
N LYS A 32 -7.11 -4.32 2.85
CA LYS A 32 -8.00 -3.90 3.92
C LYS A 32 -9.47 -4.05 3.55
N GLY A 33 -10.21 -4.68 4.45
CA GLY A 33 -11.66 -4.87 4.36
C GLY A 33 -12.48 -3.80 5.11
N HIS A 34 -11.83 -2.82 5.74
CA HIS A 34 -12.44 -1.71 6.44
C HIS A 34 -11.40 -0.60 6.71
N SER A 35 -11.84 0.58 7.13
CA SER A 35 -10.92 1.69 7.45
C SER A 35 -10.52 1.86 8.91
N ARG A 36 -10.95 0.97 9.80
CA ARG A 36 -10.55 1.02 11.22
C ARG A 36 -9.02 0.90 11.35
N GLY A 37 -8.46 1.74 12.22
CA GLY A 37 -7.02 1.78 12.52
C GLY A 37 -6.16 2.49 11.48
N GLU A 38 -6.77 3.01 10.42
CA GLU A 38 -6.15 4.04 9.59
C GLU A 38 -6.52 5.39 10.18
N TYR A 39 -5.53 6.27 10.33
CA TYR A 39 -5.74 7.64 10.79
C TYR A 39 -6.25 8.55 9.65
N VAL A 40 -6.83 7.95 8.61
CA VAL A 40 -7.49 8.60 7.48
C VAL A 40 -8.92 8.05 7.43
N PHE A 41 -9.90 8.93 7.64
CA PHE A 41 -11.31 8.57 7.59
C PHE A 41 -11.83 8.73 6.16
N ASP A 42 -12.09 7.62 5.50
CA ASP A 42 -12.57 7.55 4.12
C ASP A 42 -14.02 7.05 4.03
N GLN A 43 -14.80 7.17 5.12
CA GLN A 43 -16.21 6.74 5.14
C GLN A 43 -17.04 7.41 4.05
N GLY A 44 -16.68 8.64 3.65
CA GLY A 44 -17.31 9.33 2.52
C GLY A 44 -17.11 8.59 1.19
N TRP A 45 -15.92 8.00 0.96
CA TRP A 45 -15.66 7.18 -0.22
C TRP A 45 -16.44 5.87 -0.18
N ALA A 46 -16.46 5.20 0.97
CA ALA A 46 -17.25 3.98 1.14
C ALA A 46 -18.74 4.22 0.84
N ARG A 47 -19.32 5.28 1.41
CA ARG A 47 -20.70 5.67 1.16
C ARG A 47 -20.96 6.02 -0.31
N PHE A 48 -20.06 6.78 -0.93
CA PHE A 48 -20.20 7.13 -2.35
C PHE A 48 -20.22 5.89 -3.26
N TYR A 49 -19.34 4.91 -3.01
CA TYR A 49 -19.34 3.65 -3.76
C TYR A 49 -20.65 2.88 -3.56
N GLU A 50 -21.11 2.73 -2.32
CA GLU A 50 -22.37 2.05 -1.99
C GLU A 50 -23.58 2.72 -2.65
N GLU A 51 -23.67 4.06 -2.60
CA GLU A 51 -24.72 4.84 -3.26
C GLU A 51 -24.71 4.67 -4.79
N ASN A 52 -23.58 4.26 -5.37
CA ASN A 52 -23.43 3.95 -6.81
C ASN A 52 -23.40 2.44 -7.11
N GLY A 53 -23.80 1.59 -6.15
CA GLY A 53 -23.86 0.14 -6.34
C GLY A 53 -22.50 -0.55 -6.49
N LYS A 54 -21.42 0.11 -6.07
CA LYS A 54 -20.04 -0.42 -6.10
C LYS A 54 -19.58 -0.80 -4.70
N GLN A 55 -18.60 -1.69 -4.62
CA GLN A 55 -17.93 -2.03 -3.36
C GLN A 55 -16.65 -1.20 -3.21
N TYR A 56 -16.51 -0.52 -2.07
CA TYR A 56 -15.29 0.21 -1.75
C TYR A 56 -14.21 -0.67 -1.12
N TYR A 57 -14.58 -1.81 -0.55
CA TYR A 57 -13.62 -2.78 -0.02
C TYR A 57 -13.62 -4.05 -0.87
N PRO A 58 -12.47 -4.74 -1.01
CA PRO A 58 -11.21 -4.40 -0.36
C PRO A 58 -10.50 -3.21 -1.05
N LYS A 59 -9.62 -2.56 -0.30
CA LYS A 59 -8.68 -1.55 -0.81
C LYS A 59 -7.26 -1.90 -0.40
N LEU A 60 -6.27 -1.39 -1.12
CA LEU A 60 -4.87 -1.49 -0.74
C LEU A 60 -4.39 -0.25 0.02
N GLN A 61 -3.61 -0.47 1.07
CA GLN A 61 -3.04 0.58 1.89
C GLN A 61 -1.52 0.39 2.03
N CYS A 62 -0.76 1.40 1.62
CA CYS A 62 0.64 1.55 1.93
C CYS A 62 0.82 2.51 3.10
N ALA A 63 1.25 2.00 4.26
CA ALA A 63 1.39 2.79 5.47
C ALA A 63 2.28 2.09 6.51
N VAL A 64 2.77 2.85 7.49
CA VAL A 64 3.11 2.26 8.79
C VAL A 64 1.79 2.07 9.56
N PRO A 65 1.47 0.85 10.00
CA PRO A 65 0.18 0.57 10.63
C PRO A 65 0.10 1.24 12.01
N MET A 66 -1.11 1.68 12.37
CA MET A 66 -1.45 2.16 13.72
C MET A 66 -0.69 3.41 14.20
N THR A 67 0.02 4.13 13.31
CA THR A 67 0.61 5.43 13.62
C THR A 67 0.55 6.38 12.40
N PRO A 68 0.09 7.63 12.55
CA PRO A 68 0.04 8.62 11.46
C PRO A 68 1.38 9.35 11.27
N VAL A 69 2.48 8.62 11.17
CA VAL A 69 3.81 9.21 11.09
C VAL A 69 4.23 9.39 9.64
N GLN A 70 4.61 10.63 9.27
CA GLN A 70 5.19 10.91 7.96
C GLN A 70 6.53 10.20 7.79
N GLY A 71 6.75 9.62 6.61
CA GLY A 71 8.06 9.07 6.25
C GLY A 71 7.99 8.25 4.96
N PRO A 72 9.14 7.78 4.48
CA PRO A 72 9.21 7.00 3.25
C PRO A 72 8.28 5.79 3.29
N ARG A 73 7.55 5.57 2.19
CA ARG A 73 6.73 4.37 1.99
C ARG A 73 7.35 3.42 0.99
N LEU A 74 8.09 3.96 0.03
CA LEU A 74 8.90 3.20 -0.91
C LEU A 74 10.32 3.20 -0.35
N LEU A 75 10.64 2.21 0.48
CA LEU A 75 11.94 2.09 1.12
C LEU A 75 12.93 1.52 0.11
N VAL A 76 13.88 2.33 -0.36
CA VAL A 76 14.87 1.91 -1.34
C VAL A 76 16.24 1.86 -0.69
N ARG A 77 16.98 0.77 -0.94
CA ARG A 77 18.34 0.59 -0.42
C ARG A 77 19.25 1.67 -1.01
N GLU A 78 20.18 2.15 -0.19
CA GLU A 78 21.28 2.99 -0.69
C GLU A 78 22.08 2.25 -1.78
N GLY A 79 22.36 2.93 -2.90
CA GLY A 79 23.03 2.33 -4.06
C GLY A 79 22.16 1.41 -4.92
N ALA A 80 20.86 1.26 -4.63
CA ALA A 80 19.95 0.53 -5.50
C ALA A 80 19.84 1.19 -6.89
N PRO A 81 19.52 0.41 -7.95
CA PRO A 81 19.34 0.94 -9.29
C PRO A 81 18.35 2.10 -9.36
N GLU A 82 18.67 3.09 -10.19
CA GLU A 82 17.76 4.19 -10.50
C GLU A 82 16.44 3.63 -11.04
N GLY A 83 15.32 4.11 -10.48
CA GLY A 83 13.99 3.62 -10.85
C GLY A 83 13.42 2.52 -9.96
N THR A 84 14.15 2.02 -8.95
CA THR A 84 13.60 1.03 -7.99
C THR A 84 12.26 1.48 -7.37
N ARG A 85 12.11 2.78 -7.05
CA ARG A 85 10.82 3.34 -6.57
C ARG A 85 9.70 3.18 -7.58
N ARG A 86 9.97 3.45 -8.86
CA ARG A 86 9.01 3.30 -9.95
C ARG A 86 8.59 1.85 -10.13
N GLU A 87 9.52 0.91 -10.00
CA GLU A 87 9.20 -0.52 -10.05
C GLU A 87 8.34 -0.97 -8.86
N LEU A 88 8.62 -0.46 -7.65
CA LEU A 88 7.72 -0.67 -6.51
C LEU A 88 6.31 -0.12 -6.79
N ALA A 89 6.20 1.11 -7.29
CA ALA A 89 4.91 1.72 -7.63
C ALA A 89 4.14 0.91 -8.69
N ARG A 90 4.82 0.43 -9.74
CA ARG A 90 4.23 -0.49 -10.72
C ARG A 90 3.72 -1.77 -10.06
N GLY A 91 4.50 -2.36 -9.15
CA GLY A 91 4.09 -3.52 -8.37
C GLY A 91 2.85 -3.26 -7.51
N MET A 92 2.73 -2.06 -6.93
CA MET A 92 1.56 -1.67 -6.14
C MET A 92 0.31 -1.56 -7.00
N THR A 93 0.41 -0.95 -8.20
CA THR A 93 -0.70 -0.88 -9.15
C THR A 93 -1.11 -2.25 -9.63
N TRP A 94 -0.16 -3.09 -10.04
CA TRP A 94 -0.43 -4.47 -10.44
C TRP A 94 -1.15 -5.26 -9.33
N LEU A 95 -0.71 -5.09 -8.08
CA LEU A 95 -1.33 -5.76 -6.94
C LEU A 95 -2.77 -5.28 -6.68
N CYS A 96 -3.06 -4.01 -6.97
CA CYS A 96 -4.41 -3.45 -6.89
C CYS A 96 -5.35 -4.18 -7.85
N ASP A 97 -4.89 -4.40 -9.08
CA ASP A 97 -5.65 -5.14 -10.10
C ASP A 97 -5.81 -6.61 -9.72
N GLN A 98 -4.76 -7.26 -9.18
CA GLN A 98 -4.82 -8.68 -8.81
C GLN A 98 -5.82 -8.99 -7.69
N TYR A 99 -6.00 -8.05 -6.75
CA TYR A 99 -6.95 -8.21 -5.66
C TYR A 99 -8.35 -7.67 -6.00
N ASP A 100 -8.56 -7.17 -7.22
CA ASP A 100 -9.77 -6.43 -7.59
C ASP A 100 -10.10 -5.34 -6.55
N ALA A 101 -9.03 -4.67 -6.08
CA ALA A 101 -9.14 -3.67 -5.04
C ALA A 101 -9.65 -2.36 -5.64
N SER A 102 -10.59 -1.72 -4.95
CA SER A 102 -11.24 -0.49 -5.42
C SER A 102 -10.25 0.68 -5.58
N SER A 103 -9.19 0.70 -4.77
CA SER A 103 -8.19 1.76 -4.74
C SER A 103 -6.88 1.31 -4.09
N LEU A 104 -5.83 2.10 -4.36
CA LEU A 104 -4.52 2.04 -3.71
C LEU A 104 -4.25 3.37 -3.01
N HIS A 105 -4.07 3.34 -1.70
CA HIS A 105 -3.80 4.51 -0.90
C HIS A 105 -2.37 4.47 -0.37
N VAL A 106 -1.63 5.57 -0.53
CA VAL A 106 -0.31 5.77 0.08
C VAL A 106 -0.44 6.94 1.03
N THR A 107 -0.44 6.67 2.34
CA THR A 107 -0.73 7.70 3.36
C THR A 107 0.50 8.03 4.20
N PHE A 108 0.63 9.31 4.55
CA PHE A 108 1.76 9.83 5.32
C PHE A 108 3.10 9.53 4.63
N CYS A 109 3.13 9.55 3.30
CA CYS A 109 4.35 9.39 2.52
C CYS A 109 5.19 10.67 2.51
N SER A 110 6.47 10.51 2.22
CA SER A 110 7.37 11.64 2.00
C SER A 110 7.29 12.15 0.56
N GLN A 111 7.79 13.35 0.30
CA GLN A 111 7.82 13.92 -1.04
C GLN A 111 8.61 13.07 -2.04
N SER A 112 9.60 12.29 -1.59
CA SER A 112 10.36 11.37 -2.44
C SER A 112 9.59 10.11 -2.86
N ASP A 113 8.37 9.92 -2.35
CA ASP A 113 7.47 8.85 -2.77
C ASP A 113 6.45 9.32 -3.83
N ALA A 114 6.33 10.64 -4.07
CA ALA A 114 5.45 11.24 -5.08
C ALA A 114 6.13 11.29 -6.45
#